data_AF-A0A7J3GXH3-F1
#
_entry.id   AF-A0A7J3GXH3-F1
#
_cell.length_a   1.000
_cell.length_b   1.000
_cell.length_c   1.000
_cell.angle_alpha   90.00
_cell.angle_beta   90.00
_cell.angle_gamma   90.00
#
_symmetry.space_group_name_H-M   'P 1'
#
loop_
_entity.id
_entity.type
_entity.pdbx_description
1 polymer ?
#
loop_
_entity_poly.entity_id
_entity_poly.type
_entity_poly.pdbx_seq_one_letter_code
_entity_poly.pdbx_strand_id
1 'polypeptide(L)'
;MASKPTSVNRRWARGPAPAGRYLRPVPAGARLAPGMPRQRAVGPGALPRGENVVRVGKYGRGREMRSKKDPEESMEKALELFNRLEQIPELPRFDGACVDFHKEKPAVVFIPWIPMIAEVKNEELPRFLWKQGVRRVLVDALWPGNVGILMELVNSGVEVWVLTRASALHGWRRKGSKKPKGLVQWLRKWHPEVLKGFAEEIKRDVYDAVLLRYVKRRYMMKVTMAYLVCWIAMLLWRRARKEHQRLLNQLSSLPISDEEKQRRIELSKAMLMDEARNFVEIMRKHHPRIDELFRRLGIEDDLIAQAYCCEIVVEAYGSKTLAEFLRKLGLSPGNEDNEDDGRRRKKFIHDKQARFALNQLVLKVYRLNPKREQNKVKGRSMKVAEEIWRWWEKSLEAVQPSGGNPE
;
A
#
# COMPACT_ATOMS: atom_id res chain seq x y z
N MET A 1 61.78 -32.28 9.81
CA MET A 1 61.11 -32.24 11.13
C MET A 1 59.71 -31.66 10.90
N ALA A 2 58.65 -32.39 10.51
CA ALA A 2 58.05 -33.59 11.11
C ALA A 2 57.91 -33.40 12.62
N SER A 3 56.73 -33.12 13.18
CA SER A 3 55.63 -34.09 13.30
C SER A 3 54.23 -33.45 13.49
N LYS A 4 53.24 -34.03 12.80
CA LYS A 4 51.82 -34.17 13.21
C LYS A 4 51.68 -35.59 13.86
N PRO A 5 50.48 -36.15 14.14
CA PRO A 5 49.33 -35.73 14.96
C PRO A 5 48.80 -36.89 15.87
N THR A 6 47.88 -36.62 16.80
CA THR A 6 46.97 -37.61 17.44
C THR A 6 45.79 -36.82 18.04
N SER A 7 44.52 -37.26 18.11
CA SER A 7 43.86 -38.52 17.77
C SER A 7 42.34 -38.31 17.64
N VAL A 8 41.72 -39.21 16.87
CA VAL A 8 40.32 -39.32 16.43
C VAL A 8 39.47 -40.15 17.41
N ASN A 9 38.16 -39.86 17.51
CA ASN A 9 37.07 -40.86 17.63
C ASN A 9 35.71 -40.19 17.31
N ARG A 10 35.05 -40.34 16.15
CA ARG A 10 34.32 -41.47 15.50
C ARG A 10 33.10 -42.03 16.26
N ARG A 11 31.90 -41.76 15.70
CA ARG A 11 30.77 -42.66 15.33
C ARG A 11 29.52 -41.77 15.16
N TRP A 12 28.76 -41.73 14.06
CA TRP A 12 28.28 -42.82 13.20
C TRP A 12 28.14 -42.36 11.74
N ALA A 13 28.68 -43.17 10.83
CA ALA A 13 28.23 -43.30 9.46
C ALA A 13 27.81 -44.77 9.29
N ARG A 14 26.63 -45.03 8.72
CA ARG A 14 26.29 -46.32 8.13
C ARG A 14 25.91 -46.09 6.68
N GLY A 15 26.76 -46.58 5.78
CA GLY A 15 26.42 -46.88 4.40
C GLY A 15 25.80 -48.29 4.28
N PRO A 16 25.80 -48.92 3.08
CA PRO A 16 24.55 -49.24 2.38
C PRO A 16 24.32 -50.73 2.07
N ALA A 17 23.21 -50.98 1.34
CA ALA A 17 22.82 -52.15 0.52
C ALA A 17 21.87 -53.19 1.17
N PRO A 18 21.17 -54.08 0.42
CA PRO A 18 21.12 -54.27 -1.04
C PRO A 18 19.70 -54.50 -1.65
N ALA A 19 19.75 -54.73 -2.97
CA ALA A 19 18.77 -55.12 -3.98
C ALA A 19 17.62 -56.08 -3.61
N GLY A 20 16.49 -55.87 -4.32
CA GLY A 20 15.44 -56.87 -4.58
C GLY A 20 14.64 -56.50 -5.83
N ARG A 21 14.77 -57.33 -6.88
CA ARG A 21 14.05 -57.32 -8.17
C ARG A 21 12.52 -57.39 -7.94
N TYR A 22 11.67 -56.88 -8.81
CA TYR A 22 11.08 -57.64 -9.93
C TYR A 22 10.49 -56.69 -11.01
N LEU A 23 10.96 -56.88 -12.26
CA LEU A 23 10.23 -56.97 -13.54
C LEU A 23 9.10 -55.96 -13.89
N ARG A 24 9.42 -55.07 -14.86
CA ARG A 24 8.85 -54.87 -16.24
C ARG A 24 7.34 -55.10 -16.52
N PRO A 25 6.76 -54.59 -17.65
CA PRO A 25 6.78 -53.26 -18.28
C PRO A 25 5.39 -52.85 -18.85
N VAL A 26 5.33 -51.71 -19.56
CA VAL A 26 4.22 -51.14 -20.37
C VAL A 26 3.85 -52.03 -21.58
N PRO A 27 2.63 -51.95 -22.13
CA PRO A 27 2.44 -51.45 -23.51
C PRO A 27 1.21 -50.49 -23.61
N ALA A 28 1.22 -49.38 -24.36
CA ALA A 28 1.36 -49.16 -25.81
C ALA A 28 0.09 -49.50 -26.64
N GLY A 29 -0.38 -48.51 -27.40
CA GLY A 29 -1.43 -48.61 -28.44
C GLY A 29 -2.87 -48.44 -27.90
N ALA A 30 -3.81 -47.73 -28.50
CA ALA A 30 -3.97 -47.35 -29.90
C ALA A 30 -4.77 -46.04 -30.04
N ARG A 31 -4.43 -45.28 -31.08
CA ARG A 31 -5.33 -44.27 -31.69
C ARG A 31 -6.56 -44.98 -32.26
N LEU A 32 -7.71 -44.30 -32.28
CA LEU A 32 -8.65 -44.16 -33.41
C LEU A 32 -9.77 -43.17 -33.01
N ALA A 33 -10.07 -42.22 -33.90
CA ALA A 33 -11.18 -41.24 -33.84
C ALA A 33 -12.48 -41.88 -34.40
N PRO A 34 -13.52 -41.14 -34.88
CA PRO A 34 -14.30 -39.97 -34.42
C PRO A 34 -15.83 -40.30 -34.34
N GLY A 35 -16.70 -39.32 -34.02
CA GLY A 35 -18.10 -39.33 -34.53
C GLY A 35 -19.25 -39.03 -33.56
N MET A 36 -19.69 -37.76 -33.53
CA MET A 36 -21.07 -37.26 -33.76
C MET A 36 -22.29 -37.79 -32.93
N PRO A 37 -23.42 -37.04 -32.90
CA PRO A 37 -24.14 -36.65 -31.69
C PRO A 37 -25.42 -37.47 -31.44
N ARG A 38 -26.00 -37.31 -30.25
CA ARG A 38 -27.42 -37.66 -30.01
C ARG A 38 -28.21 -36.42 -29.59
N GLN A 39 -29.04 -35.97 -30.52
CA GLN A 39 -30.23 -35.17 -30.28
C GLN A 39 -31.19 -35.94 -29.36
N ARG A 40 -31.88 -35.24 -28.46
CA ARG A 40 -33.16 -35.70 -27.92
C ARG A 40 -34.24 -34.68 -28.24
N ALA A 41 -35.32 -35.24 -28.77
CA ALA A 41 -36.51 -34.60 -29.27
C ALA A 41 -37.36 -33.96 -28.16
N VAL A 42 -38.11 -32.96 -28.60
CA VAL A 42 -39.14 -32.21 -27.90
C VAL A 42 -40.48 -32.96 -28.00
N GLY A 43 -41.30 -32.88 -26.95
CA GLY A 43 -42.73 -33.20 -27.00
C GLY A 43 -43.41 -33.00 -25.64
N PRO A 44 -44.69 -32.60 -25.59
CA PRO A 44 -45.09 -31.35 -24.93
C PRO A 44 -46.16 -31.49 -23.83
N GLY A 45 -46.32 -30.40 -23.05
CA GLY A 45 -47.63 -29.93 -22.58
C GLY A 45 -48.04 -30.28 -21.14
N ALA A 46 -48.02 -29.27 -20.25
CA ALA A 46 -49.12 -28.92 -19.34
C ALA A 46 -48.74 -27.71 -18.44
N LEU A 47 -49.60 -26.69 -18.42
CA LEU A 47 -49.73 -25.59 -17.45
C LEU A 47 -51.16 -25.69 -16.87
N PRO A 48 -51.58 -24.89 -15.87
CA PRO A 48 -50.93 -24.38 -14.66
C PRO A 48 -51.85 -24.51 -13.41
N ARG A 49 -51.31 -24.17 -12.22
CA ARG A 49 -51.92 -23.70 -10.95
C ARG A 49 -50.98 -24.21 -9.86
N GLY A 50 -50.44 -23.45 -8.92
CA GLY A 50 -50.73 -22.12 -8.41
C GLY A 50 -50.23 -22.19 -6.97
N GLU A 51 -49.21 -21.41 -6.61
CA GLU A 51 -48.91 -20.95 -5.24
C GLU A 51 -47.60 -20.16 -5.27
N ASN A 52 -47.75 -18.84 -5.15
CA ASN A 52 -46.66 -17.91 -4.93
C ASN A 52 -46.14 -18.09 -3.49
N VAL A 53 -45.06 -18.85 -3.32
CA VAL A 53 -44.23 -18.74 -2.11
C VAL A 53 -43.03 -17.87 -2.43
N VAL A 54 -43.22 -16.56 -2.23
CA VAL A 54 -42.13 -15.59 -2.16
C VAL A 54 -41.32 -15.92 -0.91
N ARG A 55 -40.18 -16.61 -1.06
CA ARG A 55 -39.15 -16.61 -0.02
C ARG A 55 -38.49 -15.24 0.01
N VAL A 56 -39.04 -14.35 0.83
CA VAL A 56 -38.39 -13.12 1.27
C VAL A 56 -37.14 -13.51 2.07
N GLY A 57 -35.99 -13.49 1.41
CA GLY A 57 -34.70 -13.65 2.05
C GLY A 57 -34.46 -12.47 3.00
N LYS A 58 -34.38 -12.77 4.30
CA LYS A 58 -34.10 -11.86 5.42
C LYS A 58 -32.96 -10.88 5.15
N TYR A 59 -33.26 -9.69 4.63
CA TYR A 59 -32.46 -8.48 4.80
C TYR A 59 -33.17 -7.56 5.80
N GLY A 60 -33.05 -7.95 7.06
CA GLY A 60 -33.60 -7.21 8.19
C GLY A 60 -32.83 -7.58 9.44
N ARG A 61 -31.54 -7.24 9.48
CA ARG A 61 -30.84 -7.10 10.76
C ARG A 61 -30.84 -5.62 11.10
N GLY A 62 -31.66 -5.30 12.10
CA GLY A 62 -31.87 -3.96 12.61
C GLY A 62 -30.56 -3.20 12.74
N ARG A 63 -30.45 -2.12 11.97
CA ARG A 63 -29.77 -0.94 12.50
C ARG A 63 -30.67 -0.47 13.63
N GLU A 64 -30.37 -0.89 14.86
CA GLU A 64 -30.68 -0.05 16.00
C GLU A 64 -30.25 1.36 15.63
N MET A 65 -31.22 2.27 15.58
CA MET A 65 -30.93 3.69 15.57
C MET A 65 -30.23 3.97 16.90
N ARG A 66 -28.91 3.81 16.95
CA ARG A 66 -28.10 4.39 18.00
C ARG A 66 -28.45 5.86 17.99
N SER A 67 -29.05 6.34 19.08
CA SER A 67 -29.30 7.77 19.26
C SER A 67 -28.01 8.49 18.88
N LYS A 68 -28.11 9.42 17.93
CA LYS A 68 -27.01 10.32 17.61
C LYS A 68 -26.80 11.12 18.89
N LYS A 69 -25.85 10.71 19.73
CA LYS A 69 -25.33 11.58 20.80
C LYS A 69 -24.96 12.90 20.17
N ASP A 70 -25.20 13.97 20.91
CA ASP A 70 -24.84 15.32 20.51
C ASP A 70 -23.35 15.36 20.08
N PRO A 71 -23.03 15.91 18.89
CA PRO A 71 -21.64 16.15 18.48
C PRO A 71 -20.82 16.86 19.56
N GLU A 72 -21.42 17.80 20.29
CA GLU A 72 -20.75 18.57 21.34
C GLU A 72 -20.36 17.69 22.54
N GLU A 73 -21.28 16.86 23.03
CA GLU A 73 -21.01 15.85 24.09
C GLU A 73 -19.89 14.88 23.65
N SER A 74 -19.83 14.54 22.37
CA SER A 74 -18.80 13.67 21.83
C SER A 74 -17.41 14.33 21.79
N MET A 75 -17.35 15.64 21.54
CA MET A 75 -16.10 16.40 21.53
C MET A 75 -15.58 16.61 22.96
N GLU A 76 -16.44 16.97 23.90
CA GLU A 76 -16.08 17.13 25.32
C GLU A 76 -15.49 15.84 25.89
N LYS A 77 -16.13 14.70 25.63
CA LYS A 77 -15.62 13.39 26.03
C LYS A 77 -14.29 13.02 25.36
N ALA A 78 -14.09 13.40 24.12
CA ALA A 78 -12.81 13.17 23.45
C ALA A 78 -11.69 14.03 24.08
N LEU A 79 -11.99 15.26 24.52
CA LEU A 79 -11.07 16.08 25.30
C LEU A 79 -10.78 15.50 26.69
N GLU A 80 -11.79 14.91 27.34
CA GLU A 80 -11.57 14.18 28.60
C GLU A 80 -10.59 13.01 28.39
N LEU A 81 -10.75 12.22 27.33
CA LEU A 81 -9.81 11.16 26.98
C LEU A 81 -8.40 11.73 26.73
N PHE A 82 -8.29 12.83 25.98
CA PHE A 82 -7.02 13.52 25.75
C PHE A 82 -6.33 13.90 27.07
N ASN A 83 -7.05 14.52 28.00
CA ASN A 83 -6.52 14.90 29.30
C ASN A 83 -5.97 13.70 30.08
N ARG A 84 -6.67 12.55 30.03
CA ARG A 84 -6.19 11.30 30.66
C ARG A 84 -4.95 10.74 29.95
N LEU A 85 -4.87 10.84 28.62
CA LEU A 85 -3.72 10.36 27.84
C LEU A 85 -2.47 11.23 28.06
N GLU A 86 -2.63 12.54 28.27
CA GLU A 86 -1.50 13.42 28.56
C GLU A 86 -0.81 13.10 29.90
N GLN A 87 -1.52 12.47 30.85
CA GLN A 87 -0.94 12.00 32.12
C GLN A 87 -0.02 10.79 31.99
N ILE A 88 0.12 10.20 30.78
CA ILE A 88 0.98 9.04 30.53
C ILE A 88 2.28 9.51 29.87
N PRO A 89 3.42 9.57 30.58
CA PRO A 89 4.66 10.09 30.02
C PRO A 89 5.20 9.27 28.85
N GLU A 90 4.96 7.95 28.83
CA GLU A 90 5.50 7.01 27.85
C GLU A 90 4.86 7.11 26.46
N LEU A 91 3.75 7.83 26.33
CA LEU A 91 3.10 8.01 25.04
C LEU A 91 3.89 8.98 24.16
N PRO A 92 4.17 8.62 22.90
CA PRO A 92 4.77 9.56 21.98
C PRO A 92 3.77 10.69 21.70
N ARG A 93 4.25 11.90 21.47
CA ARG A 93 3.40 13.06 21.17
C ARG A 93 3.83 13.67 19.85
N PHE A 94 2.90 13.80 18.91
CA PHE A 94 3.07 14.67 17.77
C PHE A 94 2.81 16.11 18.19
N ASP A 95 3.77 16.97 17.91
CA ASP A 95 3.77 18.37 18.34
C ASP A 95 3.17 19.25 17.23
N GLY A 96 1.86 19.15 17.04
CA GLY A 96 1.14 19.82 15.96
C GLY A 96 -0.35 19.47 15.99
N ALA A 97 -1.12 20.06 15.08
CA ALA A 97 -2.52 19.72 14.91
C ALA A 97 -2.66 18.33 14.26
N CYS A 98 -3.72 17.61 14.62
CA CYS A 98 -4.05 16.31 14.04
C CYS A 98 -5.35 16.42 13.26
N VAL A 99 -5.37 15.91 12.02
CA VAL A 99 -6.52 16.02 11.13
C VAL A 99 -6.92 14.62 10.66
N ASP A 100 -8.17 14.26 10.93
CA ASP A 100 -8.81 13.09 10.35
C ASP A 100 -9.59 13.50 9.10
N PHE A 101 -9.10 13.10 7.93
CA PHE A 101 -9.74 13.43 6.67
C PHE A 101 -10.81 12.43 6.31
N HIS A 102 -12.02 12.94 6.11
CA HIS A 102 -13.10 12.17 5.49
C HIS A 102 -13.34 12.65 4.05
N LYS A 103 -13.68 11.72 3.16
CA LYS A 103 -13.91 12.01 1.74
C LYS A 103 -15.16 12.88 1.50
N GLU A 104 -16.20 12.66 2.30
CA GLU A 104 -17.55 13.22 2.09
C GLU A 104 -18.05 14.07 3.27
N LYS A 105 -17.25 14.22 4.32
CA LYS A 105 -17.63 14.94 5.53
C LYS A 105 -16.57 16.00 5.85
N PRO A 106 -16.90 17.02 6.67
CA PRO A 106 -15.91 17.89 7.27
C PRO A 106 -14.75 17.10 7.88
N ALA A 107 -13.54 17.64 7.75
CA ALA A 107 -12.38 17.11 8.45
C ALA A 107 -12.54 17.37 9.95
N VAL A 108 -12.14 16.41 10.77
CA VAL A 108 -12.06 16.61 12.22
C VAL A 108 -10.65 17.03 12.57
N VAL A 109 -10.52 18.20 13.19
CA VAL A 109 -9.26 18.81 13.58
C VAL A 109 -9.12 18.76 15.09
N PHE A 110 -7.99 18.29 15.58
CA PHE A 110 -7.60 18.38 16.98
C PHE A 110 -6.36 19.26 17.14
N ILE A 111 -6.45 20.29 17.98
CA ILE A 111 -5.35 21.19 18.33
C ILE A 111 -5.01 20.96 19.82
N PRO A 112 -3.81 20.46 20.16
CA PRO A 112 -3.54 20.03 21.53
C PRO A 112 -3.14 21.16 22.50
N TRP A 113 -2.58 22.27 22.03
CA TRP A 113 -2.15 23.39 22.90
C TRP A 113 -3.29 24.34 23.28
N ILE A 114 -4.33 24.40 22.44
CA ILE A 114 -5.64 24.95 22.78
C ILE A 114 -6.55 23.74 22.64
N PRO A 115 -6.75 22.91 23.68
CA PRO A 115 -7.33 21.56 23.60
C PRO A 115 -8.74 21.62 23.01
N MET A 116 -8.79 21.60 21.68
CA MET A 116 -9.93 21.98 20.86
C MET A 116 -10.10 20.92 19.80
N ILE A 117 -11.33 20.46 19.65
CA ILE A 117 -11.74 19.62 18.53
C ILE A 117 -12.77 20.41 17.72
N ALA A 118 -12.58 20.45 16.41
CA ALA A 118 -13.47 21.17 15.51
C ALA A 118 -13.76 20.34 14.26
N GLU A 119 -15.00 20.39 13.79
CA GLU A 119 -15.36 19.94 12.44
C GLU A 119 -15.23 21.11 11.48
N VAL A 120 -14.37 20.97 10.47
CA VAL A 120 -14.04 22.04 9.53
C VAL A 120 -14.26 21.53 8.12
N LYS A 121 -14.98 22.30 7.30
CA LYS A 121 -15.14 21.97 5.88
C LYS A 121 -13.76 21.88 5.22
N ASN A 122 -13.59 20.91 4.33
CA ASN A 122 -12.29 20.61 3.73
C ASN A 122 -11.70 21.83 3.01
N GLU A 123 -12.54 22.67 2.36
CA GLU A 123 -12.10 23.88 1.66
C GLU A 123 -11.67 25.01 2.60
N GLU A 124 -12.18 25.05 3.83
CA GLU A 124 -11.89 26.08 4.83
C GLU A 124 -10.73 25.70 5.76
N LEU A 125 -10.29 24.44 5.70
CA LEU A 125 -9.30 23.86 6.60
C LEU A 125 -7.95 24.61 6.61
N PRO A 126 -7.34 24.98 5.47
CA PRO A 126 -6.07 25.72 5.48
C PRO A 126 -6.19 27.06 6.22
N ARG A 127 -7.23 27.84 5.91
CA ARG A 127 -7.49 29.13 6.55
C ARG A 127 -7.78 28.98 8.05
N PHE A 128 -8.53 27.96 8.44
CA PHE A 128 -8.80 27.64 9.84
C PHE A 128 -7.50 27.37 10.59
N LEU A 129 -6.65 26.46 10.09
CA LEU A 129 -5.39 26.10 10.74
C LEU A 129 -4.42 27.27 10.83
N TRP A 130 -4.35 28.11 9.79
CA TRP A 130 -3.56 29.34 9.80
C TRP A 130 -4.00 30.28 10.92
N LYS A 131 -5.31 30.56 11.02
CA LYS A 131 -5.86 31.45 12.05
C LYS A 131 -5.55 30.98 13.48
N GLN A 132 -5.46 29.66 13.68
CA GLN A 132 -5.09 29.05 14.95
C GLN A 132 -3.57 28.98 15.19
N GLY A 133 -2.76 29.58 14.31
CA GLY A 133 -1.29 29.61 14.44
C GLY A 133 -0.62 28.25 14.26
N VAL A 134 -1.29 27.30 13.59
CA VAL A 134 -0.77 25.93 13.41
C VAL A 134 0.42 25.95 12.46
N ARG A 135 1.57 25.45 12.93
CA ARG A 135 2.80 25.31 12.12
C ARG A 135 3.06 23.91 11.61
N ARG A 136 2.47 22.89 12.24
CA ARG A 136 2.67 21.48 11.88
C ARG A 136 1.35 20.73 11.95
N VAL A 137 1.11 19.88 10.97
CA VAL A 137 -0.11 19.10 10.85
C VAL A 137 0.24 17.64 10.61
N LEU A 138 -0.44 16.73 11.29
CA LEU A 138 -0.42 15.29 11.01
C LEU A 138 -1.79 14.87 10.50
N VAL A 139 -1.82 14.17 9.38
CA VAL A 139 -3.05 13.68 8.75
C VAL A 139 -3.09 12.16 8.71
N ASP A 140 -4.28 11.58 8.88
CA ASP A 140 -4.53 10.15 9.01
C ASP A 140 -4.22 9.36 7.73
N ALA A 141 -4.47 9.96 6.57
CA ALA A 141 -4.29 9.33 5.26
C ALA A 141 -4.09 10.35 4.13
N LEU A 142 -3.39 9.91 3.09
CA LEU A 142 -3.20 10.66 1.86
C LEU A 142 -4.30 10.30 0.85
N TRP A 143 -5.32 11.14 0.74
CA TRP A 143 -6.42 10.97 -0.21
C TRP A 143 -6.22 11.86 -1.43
N PRO A 144 -6.41 11.34 -2.67
CA PRO A 144 -6.24 12.14 -3.88
C PRO A 144 -7.10 13.42 -3.89
N GLY A 145 -8.33 13.35 -3.38
CA GLY A 145 -9.24 14.49 -3.31
C GLY A 145 -8.78 15.62 -2.39
N ASN A 146 -7.92 15.33 -1.41
CA ASN A 146 -7.47 16.32 -0.42
C ASN A 146 -6.04 16.82 -0.69
N VAL A 147 -5.40 16.39 -1.78
CA VAL A 147 -4.03 16.81 -2.07
C VAL A 147 -3.92 18.32 -2.30
N GLY A 148 -4.91 18.95 -2.92
CA GLY A 148 -4.94 20.41 -3.10
C GLY A 148 -4.81 21.16 -1.76
N ILE A 149 -5.54 20.69 -0.74
CA ILE A 149 -5.49 21.22 0.63
C ILE A 149 -4.09 21.03 1.23
N LEU A 150 -3.49 19.84 1.05
CA LEU A 150 -2.14 19.58 1.55
C LEU A 150 -1.08 20.46 0.86
N MET A 151 -1.23 20.69 -0.45
CA MET A 151 -0.35 21.58 -1.21
C MET A 151 -0.47 23.04 -0.72
N GLU A 152 -1.70 23.51 -0.47
CA GLU A 152 -1.95 24.85 0.07
C GLU A 152 -1.31 25.03 1.45
N LEU A 153 -1.43 24.03 2.32
CA LEU A 153 -0.78 24.02 3.63
C LEU A 153 0.76 24.08 3.50
N VAL A 154 1.35 23.28 2.62
CA VAL A 154 2.81 23.30 2.39
C VAL A 154 3.26 24.65 1.84
N ASN A 155 2.55 25.23 0.87
CA ASN A 155 2.85 26.56 0.32
C ASN A 155 2.73 27.68 1.37
N SER A 156 1.83 27.51 2.33
CA SER A 156 1.63 28.41 3.46
C SER A 156 2.72 28.29 4.55
N GLY A 157 3.73 27.43 4.34
CA GLY A 157 4.82 27.20 5.30
C GLY A 157 4.44 26.27 6.45
N VAL A 158 3.31 25.58 6.38
CA VAL A 158 2.92 24.57 7.38
C VAL A 158 3.63 23.25 7.06
N GLU A 159 4.29 22.65 8.06
CA GLU A 159 4.86 21.32 7.88
C GLU A 159 3.75 20.26 7.91
N VAL A 160 3.55 19.59 6.78
CA VAL A 160 2.56 18.53 6.66
C VAL A 160 3.20 17.16 6.83
N TRP A 161 2.61 16.35 7.70
CA TRP A 161 2.97 14.96 7.96
C TRP A 161 1.77 14.07 7.65
N VAL A 162 2.02 12.91 7.04
CA VAL A 162 0.99 11.91 6.73
C VAL A 162 1.33 10.58 7.38
N LEU A 163 0.33 9.77 7.73
CA LEU A 163 0.59 8.37 8.08
C LEU A 163 0.95 7.55 6.83
N THR A 164 2.07 6.84 6.89
CA THR A 164 2.49 5.90 5.84
C THR A 164 1.67 4.62 5.82
N ARG A 165 0.86 4.39 6.86
CA ARG A 165 -0.07 3.25 6.97
C ARG A 165 -1.33 3.72 7.67
N ALA A 166 -2.47 3.74 6.99
CA ALA A 166 -3.76 3.97 7.64
C ALA A 166 -4.03 2.95 8.77
N SER A 167 -3.54 1.71 8.61
CA SER A 167 -3.59 0.71 9.68
C SER A 167 -2.67 1.03 10.87
N ALA A 168 -1.84 2.06 10.82
CA ALA A 168 -1.09 2.51 11.98
C ALA A 168 -2.04 3.09 13.03
N LEU A 169 -3.16 3.72 12.64
CA LEU A 169 -4.21 4.14 13.56
C LEU A 169 -5.15 2.96 13.88
N HIS A 170 -5.67 2.25 12.85
CA HIS A 170 -6.63 1.14 13.08
C HIS A 170 -6.03 -0.15 13.64
N GLY A 171 -4.73 -0.37 13.44
CA GLY A 171 -3.98 -1.47 14.03
C GLY A 171 -3.98 -1.43 15.56
N TRP A 172 -4.51 -0.36 16.14
CA TRP A 172 -4.69 -0.12 17.56
C TRP A 172 -5.98 -0.68 18.14
N ARG A 173 -6.94 -1.10 17.29
CA ARG A 173 -8.23 -1.67 17.72
C ARG A 173 -8.32 -3.20 17.57
N ARG A 174 -7.28 -3.89 17.06
CA ARG A 174 -7.35 -5.33 16.76
C ARG A 174 -7.30 -6.21 18.03
N LYS A 175 -8.36 -6.99 18.28
CA LYS A 175 -8.37 -8.07 19.26
C LYS A 175 -7.52 -9.27 18.77
N GLY A 176 -6.88 -9.99 19.69
CA GLY A 176 -6.39 -11.35 19.42
C GLY A 176 -4.87 -11.57 19.29
N SER A 177 -4.02 -10.85 20.02
CA SER A 177 -2.62 -11.32 20.17
C SER A 177 -2.05 -11.19 21.57
N LYS A 178 -1.21 -12.16 21.96
CA LYS A 178 -0.51 -12.31 23.25
C LYS A 178 0.39 -11.12 23.66
N LYS A 179 0.63 -10.15 22.75
CA LYS A 179 1.24 -8.85 23.03
C LYS A 179 0.23 -7.75 22.68
N PRO A 180 0.07 -6.67 23.48
CA PRO A 180 -0.78 -5.55 23.11
C PRO A 180 -0.28 -4.94 21.79
N LYS A 181 -1.06 -5.08 20.73
CA LYS A 181 -0.77 -4.52 19.41
C LYS A 181 -1.60 -3.24 19.26
N GLY A 182 -0.94 -2.13 19.61
CA GLY A 182 -1.41 -0.76 19.43
C GLY A 182 -2.01 -0.12 20.69
N LEU A 183 -2.25 1.19 20.64
CA LEU A 183 -2.44 2.02 21.84
C LEU A 183 -3.62 1.57 22.68
N VAL A 184 -4.80 1.36 22.11
CA VAL A 184 -5.99 0.95 22.90
C VAL A 184 -5.76 -0.39 23.60
N GLN A 185 -5.12 -1.37 22.95
CA GLN A 185 -4.80 -2.64 23.61
C GLN A 185 -3.71 -2.48 24.68
N TRP A 186 -2.74 -1.58 24.46
CA TRP A 186 -1.70 -1.26 25.43
C TRP A 186 -2.27 -0.55 26.65
N LEU A 187 -3.11 0.48 26.44
CA LEU A 187 -3.88 1.16 27.47
C LEU A 187 -4.76 0.16 28.24
N ARG A 188 -5.51 -0.72 27.57
CA ARG A 188 -6.30 -1.77 28.27
C ARG A 188 -5.46 -2.65 29.19
N LYS A 189 -4.18 -2.88 28.87
CA LYS A 189 -3.31 -3.76 29.64
C LYS A 189 -2.62 -3.01 30.79
N TRP A 190 -2.16 -1.79 30.56
CA TRP A 190 -1.26 -1.07 31.47
C TRP A 190 -1.90 0.17 32.11
N HIS A 191 -2.93 0.73 31.47
CA HIS A 191 -3.66 1.94 31.90
C HIS A 191 -5.19 1.79 31.68
N PRO A 192 -5.84 0.73 32.21
CA PRO A 192 -7.27 0.49 31.98
C PRO A 192 -8.18 1.63 32.46
N GLU A 193 -7.76 2.37 33.48
CA GLU A 193 -8.44 3.55 34.04
C GLU A 193 -8.64 4.66 33.01
N VAL A 194 -7.69 4.85 32.10
CA VAL A 194 -7.77 5.86 31.02
C VAL A 194 -8.91 5.54 30.06
N LEU A 195 -9.20 4.26 29.84
CA LEU A 195 -10.24 3.79 28.91
C LEU A 195 -11.60 3.53 29.56
N LYS A 196 -11.71 3.63 30.89
CA LYS A 196 -12.96 3.46 31.61
C LYS A 196 -13.95 4.55 31.17
N GLY A 197 -15.07 4.13 30.57
CA GLY A 197 -16.08 5.02 29.99
C GLY A 197 -16.00 5.19 28.47
N PHE A 198 -14.86 4.86 27.83
CA PHE A 198 -14.60 5.19 26.41
C PHE A 198 -14.60 3.98 25.45
N ALA A 199 -14.76 2.76 25.97
CA ALA A 199 -14.50 1.53 25.22
C ALA A 199 -15.31 1.38 23.90
N GLU A 200 -16.53 1.91 23.86
CA GLU A 200 -17.39 1.93 22.66
C GLU A 200 -17.33 3.25 21.89
N GLU A 201 -16.94 4.35 22.55
CA GLU A 201 -16.91 5.72 21.99
C GLU A 201 -15.67 5.97 21.12
N ILE A 202 -14.53 5.35 21.47
CA ILE A 202 -13.26 5.39 20.73
C ILE A 202 -13.40 4.96 19.26
N LYS A 203 -14.54 4.41 18.86
CA LYS A 203 -14.80 4.02 17.46
C LYS A 203 -15.12 5.20 16.54
N ARG A 204 -15.41 6.40 17.07
CA ARG A 204 -15.84 7.59 16.32
C ARG A 204 -14.65 8.40 15.79
N ASP A 205 -14.87 9.08 14.66
CA ASP A 205 -13.90 9.91 13.92
C ASP A 205 -13.24 10.99 14.82
N VAL A 206 -14.02 11.61 15.72
CA VAL A 206 -13.55 12.59 16.72
C VAL A 206 -12.39 12.08 17.58
N TYR A 207 -12.45 10.81 17.99
CA TYR A 207 -11.38 10.19 18.77
C TYR A 207 -10.18 9.82 17.89
N ASP A 208 -10.38 9.56 16.60
CA ASP A 208 -9.28 9.25 15.69
C ASP A 208 -8.36 10.48 15.51
N ALA A 209 -8.91 11.69 15.43
CA ALA A 209 -8.12 12.93 15.45
C ALA A 209 -7.29 13.10 16.75
N VAL A 210 -7.86 12.78 17.92
CA VAL A 210 -7.12 12.81 19.20
C VAL A 210 -6.04 11.73 19.26
N LEU A 211 -6.38 10.50 18.88
CA LEU A 211 -5.47 9.35 18.95
C LEU A 211 -4.31 9.46 17.95
N LEU A 212 -4.51 10.16 16.83
CA LEU A 212 -3.49 10.43 15.83
C LEU A 212 -2.24 11.10 16.43
N ARG A 213 -2.42 11.97 17.42
CA ARG A 213 -1.32 12.61 18.18
C ARG A 213 -0.34 11.60 18.76
N TYR A 214 -0.83 10.45 19.20
CA TYR A 214 -0.03 9.47 19.91
C TYR A 214 0.60 8.41 19.00
N VAL A 215 0.50 8.58 17.68
CA VAL A 215 1.08 7.62 16.74
C VAL A 215 2.61 7.66 16.85
N LYS A 216 3.28 6.51 16.70
CA LYS A 216 4.74 6.48 16.71
C LYS A 216 5.30 7.17 15.48
N ARG A 217 6.30 8.05 15.65
CA ARG A 217 7.02 8.78 14.57
C ARG A 217 7.46 7.91 13.39
N ARG A 218 7.76 6.63 13.60
CA ARG A 218 8.13 5.69 12.52
C ARG A 218 7.02 5.42 11.49
N TYR A 219 5.78 5.78 11.79
CA TYR A 219 4.64 5.64 10.89
C TYR A 219 4.26 6.96 10.22
N MET A 220 5.00 8.04 10.50
CA MET A 220 4.76 9.37 9.95
C MET A 220 5.80 9.67 8.87
N MET A 221 5.39 10.44 7.88
CA MET A 221 6.23 10.91 6.80
C MET A 221 5.94 12.37 6.53
N LYS A 222 6.97 13.22 6.56
CA LYS A 222 6.86 14.62 6.14
C LYS A 222 6.67 14.66 4.63
N VAL A 223 5.60 15.29 4.16
CA VAL A 223 5.37 15.48 2.74
C VAL A 223 5.91 16.81 2.29
N THR A 224 6.33 16.86 1.03
CA THR A 224 6.84 18.06 0.36
C THR A 224 5.98 18.36 -0.85
N MET A 225 6.05 19.59 -1.34
CA MET A 225 5.35 19.98 -2.57
C MET A 225 5.76 19.08 -3.74
N ALA A 226 7.06 18.84 -3.90
CA ALA A 226 7.61 17.91 -4.90
C ALA A 226 6.97 16.53 -4.81
N TYR A 227 6.92 15.94 -3.61
CA TYR A 227 6.28 14.64 -3.42
C TYR A 227 4.80 14.65 -3.80
N LEU A 228 4.02 15.65 -3.36
CA LEU A 228 2.59 15.71 -3.62
C LEU A 228 2.29 15.83 -5.12
N VAL A 229 3.03 16.67 -5.86
CA VAL A 229 2.86 16.84 -7.31
C VAL A 229 3.23 15.55 -8.05
N CYS A 230 4.38 14.96 -7.74
CA CYS A 230 4.82 13.69 -8.34
C CYS A 230 3.86 12.53 -8.01
N TRP A 231 3.31 12.48 -6.80
CA TRP A 231 2.37 11.44 -6.39
C TRP A 231 1.05 11.53 -7.16
N ILE A 232 0.50 12.72 -7.39
CA ILE A 232 -0.71 12.90 -8.22
C ILE A 232 -0.45 12.44 -9.66
N ALA A 233 0.67 12.84 -10.25
CA ALA A 233 1.05 12.42 -11.59
C ALA A 233 1.20 10.89 -11.69
N MET A 234 1.80 10.26 -10.67
CA MET A 234 1.89 8.80 -10.56
C MET A 234 0.49 8.15 -10.53
N LEU A 235 -0.48 8.73 -9.82
CA LEU A 235 -1.84 8.18 -9.75
C LEU A 235 -2.57 8.25 -11.10
N LEU A 236 -2.41 9.35 -11.84
CA LEU A 236 -2.98 9.49 -13.19
C LEU A 236 -2.37 8.46 -14.15
N TRP A 237 -1.05 8.34 -14.14
CA TRP A 237 -0.33 7.29 -14.88
C TRP A 237 -0.84 5.88 -14.53
N ARG A 238 -0.96 5.55 -13.23
CA ARG A 238 -1.50 4.26 -12.77
C ARG A 238 -2.92 4.01 -13.29
N ARG A 239 -3.76 5.06 -13.31
CA ARG A 239 -5.13 4.99 -13.80
C ARG A 239 -5.17 4.69 -15.30
N ALA A 240 -4.46 5.47 -16.12
CA ALA A 240 -4.41 5.28 -17.56
C ALA A 240 -3.88 3.89 -17.93
N ARG A 241 -2.83 3.42 -17.25
CA ARG A 241 -2.31 2.06 -17.39
C ARG A 241 -3.35 0.99 -17.08
N LYS A 242 -4.09 1.15 -15.99
CA LYS A 242 -5.14 0.19 -15.60
C LYS A 242 -6.30 0.18 -16.59
N GLU A 243 -6.71 1.34 -17.07
CA GLU A 243 -7.77 1.49 -18.06
C GLU A 243 -7.36 0.87 -19.41
N HIS A 244 -6.13 1.10 -19.85
CA HIS A 244 -5.56 0.46 -21.03
C HIS A 244 -5.56 -1.08 -20.92
N GLN A 245 -5.05 -1.62 -19.80
CA GLN A 245 -5.05 -3.07 -19.59
C GLN A 245 -6.47 -3.65 -19.54
N ARG A 246 -7.42 -2.93 -18.92
CA ARG A 246 -8.83 -3.35 -18.87
C ARG A 246 -9.43 -3.39 -20.27
N LEU A 247 -9.14 -2.40 -21.11
CA LEU A 247 -9.58 -2.36 -22.50
C LEU A 247 -9.04 -3.57 -23.28
N LEU A 248 -7.74 -3.85 -23.20
CA LEU A 248 -7.13 -5.02 -23.88
C LEU A 248 -7.83 -6.32 -23.49
N ASN A 249 -8.13 -6.50 -22.20
CA ASN A 249 -8.83 -7.68 -21.71
C ASN A 249 -10.28 -7.75 -22.25
N GLN A 250 -10.99 -6.63 -22.30
CA GLN A 250 -12.37 -6.59 -22.81
C GLN A 250 -12.43 -6.86 -24.31
N LEU A 251 -11.55 -6.24 -25.10
CA LEU A 251 -11.51 -6.41 -26.55
C LEU A 251 -11.18 -7.85 -26.96
N SER A 252 -10.42 -8.58 -26.13
CA SER A 252 -10.09 -9.99 -26.37
C SER A 252 -11.33 -10.92 -26.40
N SER A 253 -12.43 -10.50 -25.78
CA SER A 253 -13.66 -11.29 -25.65
C SER A 253 -14.84 -10.77 -26.49
N LEU A 254 -14.71 -9.62 -27.14
CA LEU A 254 -15.81 -8.98 -27.86
C LEU A 254 -15.85 -9.37 -29.35
N PRO A 255 -17.03 -9.67 -29.92
CA PRO A 255 -17.20 -9.98 -31.35
C PRO A 255 -17.25 -8.70 -32.19
N ILE A 256 -16.16 -7.94 -32.18
CA ILE A 256 -15.98 -6.73 -33.00
C ILE A 256 -14.87 -6.98 -34.04
N SER A 257 -14.89 -6.21 -35.13
CA SER A 257 -13.88 -6.33 -36.18
C SER A 257 -12.48 -5.96 -35.67
N ASP A 258 -11.45 -6.49 -36.31
CA ASP A 258 -10.07 -6.25 -35.88
C ASP A 258 -9.64 -4.80 -36.12
N GLU A 259 -10.19 -4.12 -37.14
CA GLU A 259 -9.97 -2.69 -37.38
C GLU A 259 -10.49 -1.84 -36.21
N GLU A 260 -11.70 -2.11 -35.72
CA GLU A 260 -12.27 -1.37 -34.59
C GLU A 260 -11.54 -1.69 -33.27
N LYS A 261 -11.08 -2.94 -33.08
CA LYS A 261 -10.19 -3.28 -31.95
C LYS A 261 -8.93 -2.43 -32.01
N GLN A 262 -8.25 -2.40 -33.15
CA GLN A 262 -6.99 -1.69 -33.34
C GLN A 262 -7.16 -0.19 -33.11
N ARG A 263 -8.21 0.42 -33.67
CA ARG A 263 -8.55 1.83 -33.46
C ARG A 263 -8.71 2.17 -31.97
N ARG A 264 -9.43 1.35 -31.20
CA ARG A 264 -9.61 1.55 -29.75
C ARG A 264 -8.31 1.39 -28.97
N ILE A 265 -7.49 0.40 -29.35
CA ILE A 265 -6.18 0.17 -28.74
C ILE A 265 -5.28 1.38 -28.97
N GLU A 266 -5.26 1.94 -30.17
CA GLU A 266 -4.46 3.12 -30.52
C GLU A 266 -4.88 4.35 -29.71
N LEU A 267 -6.19 4.64 -29.63
CA LEU A 267 -6.69 5.75 -28.82
C LEU A 267 -6.29 5.60 -27.34
N SER A 268 -6.47 4.42 -26.78
CA SER A 268 -6.08 4.15 -25.39
C SER A 268 -4.56 4.19 -25.18
N LYS A 269 -3.78 3.76 -26.18
CA LYS A 269 -2.32 3.85 -26.16
C LYS A 269 -1.85 5.30 -26.21
N ALA A 270 -2.50 6.17 -26.98
CA ALA A 270 -2.20 7.60 -27.00
C ALA A 270 -2.39 8.22 -25.61
N MET A 271 -3.55 8.01 -24.98
CA MET A 271 -3.80 8.47 -23.61
C MET A 271 -2.76 7.94 -22.60
N LEU A 272 -2.38 6.66 -22.73
CA LEU A 272 -1.34 6.06 -21.90
C LEU A 272 0.02 6.76 -22.07
N MET A 273 0.40 7.06 -23.31
CA MET A 273 1.66 7.74 -23.64
C MET A 273 1.66 9.19 -23.16
N ASP A 274 0.53 9.89 -23.25
CA ASP A 274 0.40 11.26 -22.77
C ASP A 274 0.55 11.33 -21.25
N GLU A 275 -0.10 10.44 -20.51
CA GLU A 275 0.04 10.37 -19.05
C GLU A 275 1.45 9.93 -18.62
N ALA A 276 2.10 9.04 -19.38
CA ALA A 276 3.51 8.69 -19.15
C ALA A 276 4.42 9.91 -19.35
N ARG A 277 4.21 10.68 -20.42
CA ARG A 277 4.97 11.90 -20.73
C ARG A 277 4.82 12.93 -19.62
N ASN A 278 3.58 13.26 -19.27
CA ASN A 278 3.26 14.22 -18.21
C ASN A 278 3.91 13.80 -16.89
N PHE A 279 3.84 12.51 -16.52
CA PHE A 279 4.46 12.03 -15.30
C PHE A 279 5.98 12.17 -15.31
N VAL A 280 6.65 11.78 -16.40
CA VAL A 280 8.11 11.90 -16.51
C VAL A 280 8.55 13.37 -16.52
N GLU A 281 7.83 14.26 -17.20
CA GLU A 281 8.14 15.70 -17.21
C GLU A 281 8.00 16.33 -15.83
N ILE A 282 6.94 15.99 -15.09
CA ILE A 282 6.74 16.42 -13.69
C ILE A 282 7.90 15.90 -12.82
N MET A 283 8.30 14.65 -13.02
CA MET A 283 9.43 14.07 -12.28
C MET A 283 10.74 14.77 -12.61
N ARG A 284 11.03 15.13 -13.87
CA ARG A 284 12.21 15.93 -14.25
C ARG A 284 12.21 17.30 -13.57
N LYS A 285 11.06 17.97 -13.53
CA LYS A 285 10.91 19.29 -12.90
C LYS A 285 11.25 19.25 -11.40
N HIS A 286 10.82 18.20 -10.69
CA HIS A 286 11.02 18.09 -9.25
C HIS A 286 12.25 17.27 -8.83
N HIS A 287 12.80 16.48 -9.75
CA HIS A 287 14.02 15.69 -9.59
C HIS A 287 14.93 15.85 -10.82
N PRO A 288 15.66 16.98 -10.95
CA PRO A 288 16.44 17.31 -12.15
C PRO A 288 17.50 16.27 -12.54
N ARG A 289 17.92 15.42 -11.60
CA ARG A 289 18.92 14.36 -11.82
C ARG A 289 18.32 13.02 -12.25
N ILE A 290 17.01 12.95 -12.52
CA ILE A 290 16.37 11.66 -12.84
C ILE A 290 16.82 11.09 -14.18
N ASP A 291 17.22 11.93 -15.13
CA ASP A 291 17.79 11.46 -16.40
C ASP A 291 19.15 10.74 -16.23
N GLU A 292 19.87 10.98 -15.13
CA GLU A 292 21.04 10.18 -14.76
C GLU A 292 20.65 8.73 -14.44
N LEU A 293 19.54 8.54 -13.72
CA LEU A 293 19.01 7.21 -13.41
C LEU A 293 18.51 6.50 -14.66
N PHE A 294 17.84 7.21 -15.57
CA PHE A 294 17.40 6.64 -16.85
C PHE A 294 18.59 6.12 -17.67
N ARG A 295 19.68 6.89 -17.74
CA ARG A 295 20.93 6.47 -18.39
C ARG A 295 21.55 5.22 -17.76
N ARG A 296 21.62 5.17 -16.43
CA ARG A 296 22.15 4.00 -15.72
C ARG A 296 21.33 2.73 -15.95
N LEU A 297 20.03 2.89 -16.20
CA LEU A 297 19.12 1.77 -16.47
C LEU A 297 18.98 1.46 -17.97
N GLY A 298 19.54 2.28 -18.87
CA GLY A 298 19.44 2.08 -20.32
C GLY A 298 18.01 2.24 -20.87
N ILE A 299 17.27 3.22 -20.34
CA ILE A 299 15.85 3.46 -20.67
C ILE A 299 15.58 4.88 -21.20
N GLU A 300 16.60 5.59 -21.69
CA GLU A 300 16.53 6.96 -22.19
C GLU A 300 15.52 7.13 -23.34
N ASP A 301 15.36 6.10 -24.16
CA ASP A 301 14.46 6.12 -25.33
C ASP A 301 13.13 5.38 -25.09
N ASP A 302 12.89 4.82 -23.89
CA ASP A 302 11.62 4.13 -23.55
C ASP A 302 10.84 4.92 -22.49
N LEU A 303 9.95 5.79 -22.96
CA LEU A 303 9.10 6.63 -22.11
C LEU A 303 8.27 5.82 -21.09
N ILE A 304 7.79 4.64 -21.48
CA ILE A 304 6.98 3.80 -20.59
C ILE A 304 7.86 3.19 -19.49
N ALA A 305 9.08 2.78 -19.83
CA ALA A 305 10.06 2.34 -18.83
C ALA A 305 10.46 3.50 -17.89
N GLN A 306 10.62 4.73 -18.40
CA GLN A 306 10.85 5.91 -17.57
C GLN A 306 9.70 6.15 -16.59
N ALA A 307 8.45 6.07 -17.04
CA ALA A 307 7.28 6.21 -16.17
C ALA A 307 7.22 5.12 -15.09
N TYR A 308 7.56 3.87 -15.41
CA TYR A 308 7.68 2.82 -14.39
C TYR A 308 8.81 3.11 -13.39
N CYS A 309 9.97 3.58 -13.87
CA CYS A 309 11.08 3.98 -13.00
C CYS A 309 10.67 5.10 -12.04
N CYS A 310 9.99 6.13 -12.55
CA CYS A 310 9.44 7.24 -11.77
C CYS A 310 8.48 6.77 -10.67
N GLU A 311 7.58 5.84 -10.97
CA GLU A 311 6.67 5.26 -9.98
C GLU A 311 7.44 4.63 -8.80
N ILE A 312 8.53 3.89 -9.10
CA ILE A 312 9.37 3.29 -8.06
C ILE A 312 10.14 4.33 -7.25
N VAL A 313 10.57 5.42 -7.87
CA VAL A 313 11.19 6.57 -7.17
C VAL A 313 10.21 7.21 -6.19
N VAL A 314 8.97 7.49 -6.61
CA VAL A 314 7.93 8.05 -5.73
C VAL A 314 7.64 7.12 -4.55
N GLU A 315 7.65 5.80 -4.76
CA GLU A 315 7.45 4.81 -3.69
C GLU A 315 8.64 4.70 -2.72
N ALA A 316 9.85 5.04 -3.18
CA ALA A 316 11.03 5.15 -2.31
C ALA A 316 10.85 6.25 -1.26
N TYR A 317 10.10 7.31 -1.58
CA TYR A 317 9.82 8.42 -0.68
C TYR A 317 9.28 7.96 0.68
N GLY A 318 9.84 8.53 1.76
CA GLY A 318 9.50 8.19 3.14
C GLY A 318 9.98 6.84 3.64
N SER A 319 10.67 6.05 2.83
CA SER A 319 11.40 4.88 3.31
C SER A 319 12.69 5.35 3.97
N LYS A 320 13.00 4.85 5.18
CA LYS A 320 14.21 5.26 5.91
C LYS A 320 15.43 4.39 5.62
N THR A 321 15.19 3.19 5.09
CA THR A 321 16.24 2.22 4.78
C THR A 321 15.88 1.44 3.52
N LEU A 322 16.90 0.90 2.85
CA LEU A 322 16.72 -0.04 1.73
C LEU A 322 15.79 -1.19 2.12
N ALA A 323 15.93 -1.75 3.33
CA ALA A 323 15.07 -2.84 3.79
C ALA A 323 13.58 -2.42 3.95
N GLU A 324 13.29 -1.17 4.29
CA GLU A 324 11.93 -0.64 4.27
C GLU A 324 11.40 -0.46 2.85
N PHE A 325 12.21 0.11 1.97
CA PHE A 325 11.87 0.29 0.56
C PHE A 325 11.59 -1.05 -0.15
N LEU A 326 12.48 -2.04 0.00
CA LEU A 326 12.29 -3.38 -0.54
C LEU A 326 11.04 -4.06 0.01
N ARG A 327 10.69 -3.83 1.29
CA ARG A 327 9.42 -4.31 1.88
C ARG A 327 8.21 -3.68 1.20
N LYS A 328 8.23 -2.37 0.91
CA LYS A 328 7.16 -1.70 0.14
C LYS A 328 7.01 -2.30 -1.26
N LEU A 329 8.13 -2.61 -1.92
CA LEU A 329 8.15 -3.29 -3.21
C LEU A 329 7.80 -4.79 -3.13
N GLY A 330 7.54 -5.31 -1.93
CA GLY A 330 7.21 -6.71 -1.70
C GLY A 330 8.39 -7.67 -1.90
N LEU A 331 9.64 -7.19 -1.97
CA LEU A 331 10.86 -7.98 -2.21
C LEU A 331 11.53 -8.53 -0.94
N SER A 332 10.85 -8.52 0.20
CA SER A 332 11.44 -8.95 1.48
C SER A 332 12.09 -10.34 1.41
N PRO A 333 13.34 -10.50 1.90
CA PRO A 333 13.91 -11.82 2.13
C PRO A 333 13.08 -12.52 3.24
N GLY A 334 12.34 -13.56 2.88
CA GLY A 334 11.54 -14.37 3.80
C GLY A 334 10.02 -14.18 3.74
N ASN A 335 9.48 -13.67 2.63
CA ASN A 335 8.02 -13.68 2.35
C ASN A 335 7.57 -14.79 1.40
N GLU A 336 8.50 -15.60 0.87
CA GLU A 336 8.16 -16.84 0.20
C GLU A 336 8.18 -17.96 1.25
N ASP A 337 6.98 -18.44 1.58
CA ASP A 337 6.65 -19.81 1.95
C ASP A 337 7.55 -20.58 2.94
N ASN A 338 8.27 -19.90 3.83
CA ASN A 338 8.78 -20.54 5.04
C ASN A 338 7.63 -20.68 6.04
N GLU A 339 6.80 -21.71 5.82
CA GLU A 339 5.84 -22.27 6.77
C GLU A 339 6.53 -23.03 7.92
N ASP A 340 7.86 -23.13 7.89
CA ASP A 340 8.65 -24.07 8.70
C ASP A 340 8.88 -23.65 10.16
N ASP A 341 8.23 -22.58 10.60
CA ASP A 341 8.23 -22.21 12.01
C ASP A 341 6.86 -21.59 12.28
N GLY A 342 6.02 -22.26 13.09
CA GLY A 342 4.59 -21.99 13.32
C GLY A 342 4.20 -20.56 13.77
N ARG A 343 5.13 -19.60 13.73
CA ARG A 343 4.91 -18.16 13.75
C ARG A 343 4.78 -17.63 12.32
N ARG A 344 3.57 -17.68 11.76
CA ARG A 344 3.21 -16.93 10.53
C ARG A 344 3.77 -15.50 10.61
N ARG A 345 4.88 -15.22 9.91
CA ARG A 345 5.41 -13.87 9.78
C ARG A 345 4.29 -13.06 9.13
N LYS A 346 3.90 -11.95 9.78
CA LYS A 346 2.80 -11.13 9.29
C LYS A 346 3.12 -10.66 7.88
N LYS A 347 2.34 -11.12 6.90
CA LYS A 347 2.43 -10.65 5.50
C LYS A 347 2.38 -9.12 5.51
N PHE A 348 3.43 -8.51 4.98
CA PHE A 348 3.48 -7.08 4.78
C PHE A 348 2.44 -6.73 3.71
N ILE A 349 1.40 -5.98 4.09
CA ILE A 349 0.40 -5.50 3.14
C ILE A 349 1.05 -4.39 2.33
N HIS A 350 1.27 -4.66 1.05
CA HIS A 350 1.67 -3.69 0.03
C HIS A 350 0.60 -3.72 -1.07
N ASP A 351 0.42 -2.61 -1.78
CA ASP A 351 -0.65 -2.42 -2.77
C ASP A 351 -0.47 -3.25 -4.07
N LYS A 352 0.68 -3.95 -4.17
CA LYS A 352 1.16 -4.74 -5.32
C LYS A 352 1.42 -3.92 -6.59
N GLN A 353 1.05 -2.64 -6.63
CA GLN A 353 1.25 -1.77 -7.80
C GLN A 353 2.72 -1.46 -7.97
N ALA A 354 3.41 -1.06 -6.90
CA ALA A 354 4.84 -0.81 -6.94
C ALA A 354 5.63 -2.07 -7.37
N ARG A 355 5.23 -3.26 -6.89
CA ARG A 355 5.85 -4.52 -7.33
C ARG A 355 5.59 -4.80 -8.80
N PHE A 356 4.38 -4.53 -9.29
CA PHE A 356 4.05 -4.67 -10.70
C PHE A 356 4.90 -3.73 -11.57
N ALA A 357 4.98 -2.44 -11.21
CA ALA A 357 5.78 -1.45 -11.93
C ALA A 357 7.25 -1.85 -11.98
N LEU A 358 7.81 -2.34 -10.87
CA LEU A 358 9.19 -2.83 -10.84
C LEU A 358 9.41 -4.01 -11.77
N ASN A 359 8.49 -4.98 -11.79
CA ASN A 359 8.60 -6.11 -12.69
C ASN A 359 8.51 -5.68 -14.16
N GLN A 360 7.62 -4.73 -14.50
CA GLN A 360 7.53 -4.19 -15.86
C GLN A 360 8.82 -3.46 -16.26
N LEU A 361 9.37 -2.66 -15.37
CA LEU A 361 10.66 -2.00 -15.58
C LEU A 361 11.78 -3.01 -15.83
N VAL A 362 11.85 -4.08 -15.03
CA VAL A 362 12.84 -5.16 -15.20
C VAL A 362 12.73 -5.84 -16.57
N LEU A 363 11.50 -6.11 -17.03
CA LEU A 363 11.28 -6.69 -18.36
C LEU A 363 11.83 -5.77 -19.47
N LYS A 364 11.68 -4.45 -19.30
CA LYS A 364 12.18 -3.44 -20.24
C LYS A 364 13.70 -3.30 -20.21
N VAL A 365 14.27 -3.06 -19.02
CA VAL A 365 15.72 -2.89 -18.80
C VAL A 365 16.51 -4.09 -19.31
N TYR A 366 16.04 -5.31 -19.04
CA TYR A 366 16.75 -6.53 -19.41
C TYR A 366 16.21 -7.19 -20.68
N ARG A 367 15.24 -6.56 -21.38
CA ARG A 367 14.58 -7.09 -22.59
C ARG A 367 14.13 -8.55 -22.44
N LEU A 368 13.56 -8.88 -21.28
CA LEU A 368 13.18 -10.25 -20.92
C LEU A 368 11.82 -10.63 -21.49
N ASN A 369 11.65 -11.91 -21.80
CA ASN A 369 10.35 -12.45 -22.17
C ASN A 369 9.52 -12.81 -20.92
N PRO A 370 8.37 -12.15 -20.67
CA PRO A 370 7.58 -12.36 -19.45
C PRO A 370 7.00 -13.77 -19.31
N LYS A 371 6.87 -14.55 -20.38
CA LYS A 371 6.36 -15.94 -20.34
C LYS A 371 7.46 -16.95 -20.07
N ARG A 372 8.68 -16.71 -20.55
CA ARG A 372 9.79 -17.68 -20.51
C ARG A 372 10.78 -17.42 -19.37
N GLU A 373 10.85 -16.19 -18.86
CA GLU A 373 11.96 -15.74 -18.00
C GLU A 373 11.50 -15.19 -16.65
N GLN A 374 10.35 -15.64 -16.13
CA GLN A 374 9.80 -15.17 -14.86
C GLN A 374 10.77 -15.29 -13.67
N ASN A 375 11.54 -16.39 -13.61
CA ASN A 375 12.53 -16.60 -12.55
C ASN A 375 13.66 -15.55 -12.61
N LYS A 376 14.04 -15.09 -13.82
CA LYS A 376 15.04 -14.03 -13.99
C LYS A 376 14.49 -12.69 -13.52
N VAL A 377 13.21 -12.40 -13.75
CA VAL A 377 12.57 -11.14 -13.31
C VAL A 377 12.78 -10.95 -11.81
N LYS A 378 12.48 -11.96 -10.99
CA LYS A 378 12.62 -11.86 -9.52
C LYS A 378 14.04 -11.49 -9.08
N GLY A 379 15.06 -12.17 -9.63
CA GLY A 379 16.47 -11.88 -9.29
C GLY A 379 16.92 -10.50 -9.78
N ARG A 380 16.42 -10.06 -10.93
CA ARG A 380 16.73 -8.74 -11.50
C ARG A 380 15.96 -7.60 -10.83
N SER A 381 14.77 -7.84 -10.26
CA SER A 381 13.99 -6.85 -9.51
C SER A 381 14.76 -6.31 -8.31
N MET A 382 15.53 -7.16 -7.61
CA MET A 382 16.38 -6.71 -6.50
C MET A 382 17.45 -5.72 -6.99
N LYS A 383 18.16 -6.06 -8.08
CA LYS A 383 19.22 -5.21 -8.64
C LYS A 383 18.71 -3.84 -9.08
N VAL A 384 17.56 -3.81 -9.78
CA VAL A 384 16.94 -2.56 -10.22
C VAL A 384 16.47 -1.72 -9.02
N ALA A 385 15.85 -2.35 -8.02
CA ALA A 385 15.43 -1.65 -6.81
C ALA A 385 16.63 -1.06 -6.04
N GLU A 386 17.71 -1.82 -5.87
CA GLU A 386 18.93 -1.31 -5.24
C GLU A 386 19.53 -0.12 -6.00
N GLU A 387 19.57 -0.17 -7.33
CA GLU A 387 20.11 0.94 -8.13
C GLU A 387 19.26 2.21 -7.99
N ILE A 388 17.93 2.06 -8.02
CA ILE A 388 17.00 3.18 -7.78
C ILE A 388 17.17 3.72 -6.36
N TRP A 389 17.36 2.85 -5.35
CA TRP A 389 17.59 3.27 -3.98
C TRP A 389 18.89 4.06 -3.82
N ARG A 390 20.00 3.57 -4.40
CA ARG A 390 21.30 4.27 -4.36
C ARG A 390 21.21 5.65 -5.00
N TRP A 391 20.47 5.76 -6.11
CA TRP A 391 20.23 7.06 -6.73
C TRP A 391 19.37 7.97 -5.83
N TRP A 392 18.30 7.42 -5.25
CA TRP A 392 17.40 8.14 -4.34
C TRP A 392 18.13 8.71 -3.13
N GLU A 393 18.95 7.90 -2.46
CA GLU A 393 19.77 8.30 -1.31
C GLU A 393 20.72 9.46 -1.66
N LYS A 394 21.47 9.34 -2.76
CA LYS A 394 22.35 10.41 -3.26
C LYS A 394 21.59 11.69 -3.62
N SER A 395 20.37 11.56 -4.14
CA SER A 395 19.53 12.72 -4.46
C SER A 395 19.03 13.46 -3.23
N LEU A 396 18.83 12.75 -2.10
CA LEU A 396 18.46 13.37 -0.83
C LEU A 396 19.63 14.12 -0.20
N GLU A 397 20.84 13.56 -0.27
CA GLU A 397 22.07 14.19 0.22
C GLU A 397 22.37 15.51 -0.50
N ALA A 398 22.14 15.56 -1.83
CA ALA A 398 22.36 16.76 -2.63
C ALA A 398 21.38 17.91 -2.34
N VAL A 399 20.27 17.65 -1.62
CA VAL A 399 19.25 18.65 -1.29
C VAL A 399 19.46 19.25 0.11
N GLN A 400 20.28 18.63 0.96
CA GLN A 400 20.69 19.26 2.22
C GLN A 400 21.84 20.24 1.97
N PRO A 401 21.73 21.54 2.33
CA PRO A 401 22.89 22.40 2.35
C PRO A 401 23.87 21.83 3.39
N SER A 402 25.16 21.93 3.08
CA SER A 402 26.27 21.73 4.03
C SER A 402 26.11 22.70 5.21
N GLY A 403 25.25 22.34 6.17
CA GLY A 403 25.10 23.01 7.45
C GLY A 403 26.22 22.54 8.36
N GLY A 404 27.11 23.47 8.69
CA GLY A 404 28.29 23.25 9.51
C GLY A 404 28.01 22.62 10.87
N ASN A 405 29.07 22.04 11.42
CA ASN A 405 29.16 21.53 12.79
C ASN A 405 28.42 22.43 13.80
N PRO A 406 27.58 21.86 14.67
CA PRO A 406 27.30 22.50 15.95
C PRO A 406 28.50 22.27 16.87
N GLU A 407 29.22 23.35 17.18
CA GLU A 407 29.89 23.51 18.47
C GLU A 407 28.84 23.71 19.58
#